data_AF-A0A2J8ICB4-F1
#
_entry.id   AF-A0A2J8ICB4-F1
#
_cell.length_a   1.000
_cell.length_b   1.000
_cell.length_c   1.000
_cell.angle_alpha   90.00
_cell.angle_beta   90.00
_cell.angle_gamma   90.00
#
_symmetry.space_group_name_H-M   'P 1'
#
loop_
_entity.id
_entity.type
_entity.pdbx_description
1 polymer ?
#
loop_
_entity_poly.entity_id
_entity_poly.type
_entity_poly.pdbx_seq_one_letter_code
_entity_poly.pdbx_strand_id
1 'polypeptide(L)'
;MRKLIPSGTLRTMLLPPTYGQHVTHSTEFTVLSVEIWATGLVVNIHLASDGGPEPRIILQDHFGTEYSFRESATVGSRNLQTFTPSVPPGTRSLTVRSADDPDGRPVVTFAVPLMAVPDESRSPQDGNYQESRELRRPA
;
A
#
# COMPACT_ATOMS: atom_id res chain seq x y z
N MET A 1 -8.88 -17.98 8.78
CA MET A 1 -8.55 -16.54 8.80
C MET A 1 -7.14 -16.18 8.30
N ARG A 2 -6.18 -17.11 8.10
CA ARG A 2 -4.82 -16.80 7.62
C ARG A 2 -4.66 -16.39 6.14
N LYS A 3 -5.74 -16.24 5.36
CA LYS A 3 -5.64 -16.02 3.91
C LYS A 3 -5.71 -14.56 3.46
N LEU A 4 -6.26 -13.67 4.29
CA LEU A 4 -6.56 -12.30 3.88
C LEU A 4 -5.41 -11.29 4.01
N ILE A 5 -4.31 -11.67 4.64
CA ILE A 5 -3.17 -10.78 4.82
C ILE A 5 -2.22 -11.04 3.64
N PRO A 6 -1.89 -10.01 2.83
CA PRO A 6 -0.89 -10.16 1.78
C PRO A 6 0.40 -10.76 2.34
N SER A 7 1.02 -11.66 1.59
CA SER A 7 2.26 -12.29 2.03
C SER A 7 3.41 -11.28 2.13
N GLY A 8 4.39 -11.55 2.98
CA GLY A 8 5.56 -10.69 3.19
C GLY A 8 5.39 -9.66 4.30
N THR A 9 6.30 -8.69 4.35
CA THR A 9 6.40 -7.74 5.47
C THR A 9 5.52 -6.52 5.26
N LEU A 10 4.81 -6.09 6.32
CA LEU A 10 4.15 -4.78 6.39
C LEU A 10 5.21 -3.68 6.33
N ARG A 11 5.15 -2.83 5.32
CA ARG A 11 6.11 -1.72 5.11
C ARG A 11 5.69 -0.46 5.84
N THR A 12 4.41 -0.10 5.75
CA THR A 12 3.85 1.06 6.43
C THR A 12 2.33 0.96 6.54
N MET A 13 1.76 1.69 7.50
CA MET A 13 0.33 1.88 7.66
C MET A 13 0.01 3.36 7.51
N LEU A 14 -0.87 3.68 6.58
CA LEU A 14 -1.36 5.03 6.32
C LEU A 14 -2.64 5.24 7.11
N LEU A 15 -2.65 6.26 7.95
CA LEU A 15 -3.84 6.71 8.66
C LEU A 15 -4.39 7.96 7.98
N PRO A 16 -5.71 8.06 7.83
CA PRO A 16 -6.29 9.19 7.15
C PRO A 16 -6.21 10.41 8.08
N PRO A 17 -5.92 11.62 7.56
CA PRO A 17 -5.85 12.83 8.37
C PRO A 17 -7.23 13.20 8.98
N THR A 18 -8.29 12.78 8.29
CA THR A 18 -9.70 12.83 8.73
C THR A 18 -10.34 11.50 8.36
N TYR A 19 -11.19 10.94 9.23
CA TYR A 19 -11.90 9.71 8.90
C TYR A 19 -12.65 9.85 7.56
N GLY A 20 -12.31 8.98 6.61
CA GLY A 20 -12.90 8.98 5.27
C GLY A 20 -14.27 8.33 5.31
N GLN A 21 -15.30 9.09 5.70
CA GLN A 21 -16.67 8.60 5.74
C GLN A 21 -17.30 8.71 4.34
N HIS A 22 -17.94 7.62 3.92
CA HIS A 22 -18.77 7.56 2.74
C HIS A 22 -20.16 7.12 3.12
N VAL A 23 -21.16 7.89 2.69
CA VAL A 23 -22.57 7.60 2.96
C VAL A 23 -23.32 7.65 1.64
N THR A 24 -23.84 6.52 1.20
CA THR A 24 -24.78 6.42 0.08
C THR A 24 -26.02 5.64 0.50
N HIS A 25 -27.01 5.57 -0.39
CA HIS A 25 -28.20 4.74 -0.17
C HIS A 25 -27.86 3.25 -0.17
N SER A 26 -26.75 2.86 -0.81
CA SER A 26 -26.30 1.47 -0.94
C SER A 26 -25.35 1.05 0.17
N THR A 27 -24.42 1.91 0.58
CA THR A 27 -23.32 1.57 1.50
C THR A 27 -22.94 2.77 2.36
N GLU A 28 -22.86 2.56 3.68
CA GLU A 28 -22.27 3.50 4.63
C GLU A 28 -21.04 2.87 5.28
N PHE A 29 -19.89 3.50 5.11
CA PHE A 29 -18.63 3.01 5.64
C PHE A 29 -17.62 4.12 5.89
N THR A 30 -16.64 3.81 6.72
CA THR A 30 -15.51 4.69 7.03
C THR A 30 -14.20 3.98 6.77
N VAL A 31 -13.34 4.58 5.94
CA VAL A 31 -11.97 4.09 5.74
C VAL A 31 -11.12 4.48 6.96
N LEU A 32 -10.47 3.50 7.56
CA LEU A 32 -9.70 3.66 8.78
C LEU A 32 -8.19 3.67 8.55
N SER A 33 -7.72 2.84 7.61
CA SER A 33 -6.31 2.80 7.25
C SER A 33 -6.09 2.14 5.88
N VAL A 34 -4.92 2.39 5.31
CA VAL A 34 -4.37 1.61 4.21
C VAL A 34 -3.01 1.05 4.65
N GLU A 35 -2.87 -0.26 4.62
CA GLU A 35 -1.62 -0.95 4.92
C GLU A 35 -0.89 -1.27 3.62
N ILE A 36 0.37 -0.87 3.52
CA ILE A 36 1.26 -1.20 2.41
C ILE A 36 2.10 -2.41 2.80
N TRP A 37 1.84 -3.54 2.16
CA TRP A 37 2.58 -4.79 2.34
C TRP A 37 3.56 -5.01 1.20
N ALA A 38 4.54 -5.89 1.37
CA ALA A 38 5.52 -6.19 0.32
C ALA A 38 4.89 -6.70 -0.99
N THR A 39 3.76 -7.40 -0.92
CA THR A 39 3.11 -8.02 -2.08
C THR A 39 1.78 -7.37 -2.48
N GLY A 40 1.26 -6.44 -1.67
CA GLY A 40 -0.04 -5.83 -1.92
C GLY A 40 -0.41 -4.75 -0.93
N LEU A 41 -1.70 -4.45 -0.90
CA LEU A 41 -2.31 -3.39 -0.10
C LEU A 41 -3.50 -3.97 0.65
N VAL A 42 -3.76 -3.47 1.86
CA VAL A 42 -4.98 -3.79 2.62
C VAL A 42 -5.67 -2.49 3.00
N VAL A 43 -6.95 -2.37 2.68
CA VAL A 43 -7.79 -1.26 3.14
C VAL A 43 -8.62 -1.75 4.31
N ASN A 44 -8.51 -1.06 5.45
CA ASN A 44 -9.27 -1.36 6.66
C ASN A 44 -10.49 -0.44 6.75
N ILE A 45 -11.67 -1.02 6.83
CA ILE A 45 -12.95 -0.33 6.71
C ILE A 45 -13.84 -0.65 7.91
N HIS A 46 -14.50 0.36 8.44
CA HIS A 46 -15.61 0.21 9.36
C HIS A 46 -16.94 0.32 8.63
N LEU A 47 -17.83 -0.64 8.84
CA LEU A 47 -19.21 -0.61 8.35
C LEU A 47 -20.11 0.03 9.41
N ALA A 48 -21.12 0.79 9.00
CA ALA A 48 -22.08 1.39 9.92
C ALA A 48 -22.90 0.35 10.73
N SER A 49 -23.05 -0.87 10.19
CA SER A 49 -23.76 -1.97 10.84
C SER A 49 -23.05 -3.30 10.63
N ASP A 50 -23.11 -4.17 11.64
CA ASP A 50 -22.65 -5.55 11.54
C ASP A 50 -23.43 -6.30 10.44
N GLY A 51 -22.72 -6.94 9.51
CA GLY A 51 -23.35 -7.62 8.37
C GLY A 51 -23.95 -6.68 7.32
N GLY A 52 -23.62 -5.38 7.37
CA GLY A 52 -23.96 -4.44 6.30
C GLY A 52 -23.35 -4.83 4.95
N PRO A 53 -23.83 -4.21 3.85
CA PRO A 53 -23.32 -4.50 2.51
C PRO A 53 -21.82 -4.20 2.42
N GLU A 54 -21.09 -5.08 1.72
CA GLU A 54 -19.65 -4.88 1.53
C GLU A 54 -19.39 -3.65 0.63
N PRO A 55 -18.57 -2.69 1.10
CA PRO A 55 -18.22 -1.51 0.32
C PRO A 55 -17.53 -1.88 -0.98
N ARG A 56 -17.97 -1.31 -2.09
CA ARG A 56 -17.21 -1.41 -3.34
C ARG A 56 -16.33 -0.18 -3.47
N ILE A 57 -15.02 -0.37 -3.43
CA ILE A 57 -14.06 0.73 -3.51
C ILE A 57 -13.09 0.56 -4.68
N ILE A 58 -12.57 1.68 -5.16
CA ILE A 58 -11.45 1.77 -6.08
C ILE A 58 -10.28 2.39 -5.33
N LEU A 59 -9.12 1.74 -5.39
CA LEU A 59 -7.87 2.26 -4.85
C LEU A 59 -7.01 2.77 -6.01
N GLN A 60 -6.65 4.04 -5.98
CA GLN A 60 -5.95 4.71 -7.08
C GLN A 60 -4.77 5.53 -6.56
N ASP A 61 -3.63 5.54 -7.24
CA ASP A 61 -2.53 6.46 -6.91
C ASP A 61 -2.65 7.82 -7.61
N HIS A 62 -1.76 8.75 -7.28
CA HIS A 62 -1.68 10.06 -7.93
C HIS A 62 -1.36 10.06 -9.43
N PHE A 63 -0.88 8.94 -10.00
CA PHE A 63 -0.70 8.80 -11.44
C PHE A 63 -1.97 8.33 -12.14
N GLY A 64 -3.03 8.01 -11.39
CA GLY A 64 -4.25 7.44 -11.91
C GLY A 64 -4.22 5.91 -12.02
N THR A 65 -3.16 5.24 -11.55
CA THR A 65 -3.08 3.78 -11.57
C THR A 65 -4.08 3.19 -10.59
N GLU A 66 -4.97 2.34 -11.08
CA GLU A 66 -5.91 1.60 -10.25
C GLU A 66 -5.33 0.26 -9.84
N TYR A 67 -5.41 -0.04 -8.54
CA TYR A 67 -4.97 -1.32 -7.99
C TYR A 67 -6.08 -2.34 -8.11
N SER A 68 -5.72 -3.57 -8.49
CA SER A 68 -6.67 -4.65 -8.68
C SER A 68 -7.13 -5.23 -7.34
N PHE A 69 -8.44 -5.17 -7.09
CA PHE A 69 -9.08 -5.89 -5.99
C PHE A 69 -8.81 -7.39 -6.09
N ARG A 70 -8.56 -8.04 -4.95
CA ARG A 70 -8.33 -9.48 -4.87
C ARG A 70 -9.41 -10.18 -4.06
N GLU A 71 -9.53 -9.82 -2.79
CA GLU A 71 -10.49 -10.44 -1.88
C GLU A 71 -10.88 -9.50 -0.75
N SER A 72 -12.03 -9.77 -0.16
CA SER A 72 -12.57 -9.10 1.01
C SER A 72 -12.90 -10.11 2.10
N ALA A 73 -12.87 -9.67 3.36
CA ALA A 73 -13.54 -10.39 4.44
C ALA A 73 -14.10 -9.43 5.48
N THR A 74 -15.23 -9.86 6.03
CA THR A 74 -16.00 -9.11 7.02
C THR A 74 -16.07 -9.88 8.34
N VAL A 75 -15.77 -9.20 9.46
CA VAL A 75 -15.89 -9.73 10.83
C VAL A 75 -16.55 -8.66 11.70
N GLY A 76 -17.82 -8.87 12.07
CA GLY A 76 -18.64 -7.84 12.71
C GLY A 76 -18.80 -6.63 11.79
N SER A 77 -18.48 -5.44 12.27
CA SER A 77 -18.47 -4.16 11.53
C SER A 77 -17.10 -3.82 10.95
N ARG A 78 -16.18 -4.80 10.87
CA ARG A 78 -14.89 -4.63 10.22
C ARG A 78 -14.86 -5.34 8.89
N ASN A 79 -14.50 -4.62 7.84
CA ASN A 79 -14.24 -5.15 6.52
C ASN A 79 -12.78 -4.87 6.14
N LEU A 80 -12.10 -5.89 5.63
CA LEU A 80 -10.75 -5.80 5.09
C LEU A 80 -10.81 -6.13 3.61
N GLN A 81 -10.17 -5.32 2.78
CA GLN A 81 -10.08 -5.55 1.34
C GLN A 81 -8.63 -5.52 0.89
N THR A 82 -8.24 -6.48 0.06
CA THR A 82 -6.87 -6.61 -0.42
C THR A 82 -6.76 -6.22 -1.89
N PHE A 83 -5.65 -5.57 -2.22
CA PHE A 83 -5.36 -5.13 -3.58
C PHE A 83 -3.92 -5.47 -3.97
N THR A 84 -3.69 -5.62 -5.28
CA THR A 84 -2.37 -5.87 -5.87
C THR A 84 -2.16 -5.04 -7.13
N PRO A 85 -0.91 -4.74 -7.53
CA PRO A 85 0.34 -5.03 -6.81
C PRO A 85 0.53 -4.16 -5.56
N SER A 86 1.68 -4.27 -4.89
CA SER A 86 2.08 -3.28 -3.89
C SER A 86 2.36 -1.91 -4.55
N VAL A 87 2.52 -0.89 -3.72
CA VAL A 87 2.77 0.49 -4.13
C VAL A 87 4.14 0.61 -4.82
N PRO A 88 4.20 1.11 -6.06
CA PRO A 88 5.45 1.30 -6.76
C PRO A 88 6.29 2.43 -6.13
N PRO A 89 7.63 2.36 -6.25
CA PRO A 89 8.51 3.47 -5.87
C PRO A 89 8.07 4.81 -6.46
N GLY A 90 8.20 5.87 -5.66
CA GLY A 90 7.83 7.22 -6.08
C GLY A 90 6.34 7.56 -5.95
N THR A 91 5.49 6.63 -5.52
CA THR A 91 4.09 6.93 -5.19
C THR A 91 4.00 7.93 -4.04
N ARG A 92 3.23 9.02 -4.24
CA ARG A 92 3.10 10.13 -3.28
C ARG A 92 1.76 10.17 -2.56
N SER A 93 0.71 9.64 -3.20
CA SER A 93 -0.58 9.50 -2.55
C SER A 93 -1.35 8.29 -3.06
N LEU A 94 -2.26 7.81 -2.20
CA LEU A 94 -3.28 6.83 -2.52
C LEU A 94 -4.64 7.43 -2.21
N THR A 95 -5.58 7.24 -3.12
CA THR A 95 -6.95 7.72 -3.02
C THR A 95 -7.88 6.52 -3.01
N VAL A 96 -8.73 6.45 -1.99
CA VAL A 96 -9.86 5.52 -1.96
C VAL A 96 -11.08 6.26 -2.49
N ARG A 97 -11.74 5.66 -3.48
CA ARG A 97 -12.97 6.15 -4.10
C ARG A 97 -14.07 5.13 -3.90
N SER A 98 -15.31 5.58 -3.85
CA SER A 98 -16.46 4.67 -3.91
C SER A 98 -16.69 4.24 -5.35
N ALA A 99 -16.93 2.95 -5.57
CA ALA A 99 -17.32 2.40 -6.86
C ALA A 99 -18.85 2.37 -7.06
N ASP A 100 -19.61 2.73 -6.02
CA ASP A 100 -21.07 2.81 -6.04
C ASP A 100 -21.56 4.24 -6.36
N ASP A 101 -20.67 5.23 -6.28
CA ASP A 101 -20.95 6.60 -6.65
C ASP A 101 -20.64 6.82 -8.15
N PRO A 102 -21.64 7.17 -9.00
CA PRO A 102 -21.43 7.40 -10.43
C PRO A 102 -20.54 8.62 -10.71
N ASP A 103 -20.46 9.58 -9.78
CA ASP A 103 -19.53 10.71 -9.88
C ASP A 103 -18.10 10.30 -9.45
N GLY A 104 -17.95 9.08 -8.90
CA GLY A 104 -16.69 8.51 -8.45
C GLY A 104 -15.99 9.37 -7.40
N ARG A 105 -16.73 9.96 -6.47
CA ARG A 105 -16.18 10.92 -5.51
C ARG A 105 -15.09 10.27 -4.65
N PRO A 106 -13.98 10.99 -4.39
CA PRO A 106 -12.96 10.51 -3.47
C PRO A 106 -13.54 10.42 -2.06
N VAL A 107 -13.32 9.29 -1.39
CA VAL A 107 -13.70 9.07 0.01
C VAL A 107 -12.60 9.62 0.91
N VAL A 108 -11.35 9.30 0.60
CA VAL A 108 -10.18 9.78 1.34
C VAL A 108 -8.92 9.68 0.50
N THR A 109 -7.98 10.61 0.73
CA THR A 109 -6.64 10.59 0.15
C THR A 109 -5.60 10.51 1.27
N PHE A 110 -4.63 9.61 1.10
CA PHE A 110 -3.52 9.39 2.00
C PHE A 110 -2.24 9.92 1.38
N ALA A 111 -1.43 10.62 2.17
CA ALA A 111 -0.04 10.85 1.81
C ALA A 111 0.74 9.54 1.98
N VAL A 112 1.50 9.14 0.95
CA VAL A 112 2.41 8.01 1.01
C VAL A 112 3.80 8.55 1.36
N PRO A 113 4.39 8.17 2.51
CA PRO A 113 5.75 8.53 2.82
C PRO A 113 6.69 7.98 1.74
N LEU A 114 7.74 8.74 1.41
CA LEU A 114 8.79 8.25 0.52
C LEU A 114 9.36 6.95 1.09
N MET A 115 8.99 5.82 0.50
CA MET A 115 9.60 4.54 0.83
C MET A 115 11.02 4.57 0.31
N ALA A 116 12.00 4.36 1.19
CA ALA A 116 13.40 4.27 0.79
C ALA A 116 13.52 3.17 -0.27
N VAL A 117 13.88 3.55 -1.49
CA VAL A 117 14.32 2.63 -2.52
C VAL A 117 15.78 2.34 -2.18
N PRO A 118 16.19 1.08 -1.95
CA PRO A 118 17.60 0.75 -1.90
C PRO A 118 18.23 1.30 -3.19
N ASP A 119 19.18 2.22 -3.03
CA ASP A 119 19.88 2.79 -4.16
C ASP A 119 20.69 1.67 -4.83
N GLU A 120 20.30 1.26 -6.04
CA GLU A 120 21.03 0.23 -6.81
C GLU A 120 22.46 0.69 -7.18
N SER A 121 22.84 1.94 -6.86
CA SER A 121 24.16 2.51 -7.15
C SER A 121 25.32 2.03 -6.26
N ARG A 122 25.14 1.02 -5.40
CA ARG A 122 26.26 0.30 -4.77
C ARG A 122 26.44 -1.08 -5.39
N SER A 123 26.78 -1.09 -6.68
CA SER A 123 27.71 -2.11 -7.16
C SER A 123 29.04 -1.90 -6.42
N PRO A 124 29.64 -2.89 -5.73
CA PRO A 124 31.01 -2.74 -5.26
C PRO A 124 31.91 -2.68 -6.50
N GLN A 125 32.32 -1.46 -6.87
CA GLN A 125 33.41 -1.26 -7.83
C GLN A 125 34.67 -1.90 -7.27
N ASP A 126 35.18 -2.88 -8.03
CA ASP A 126 36.60 -3.21 -8.23
C ASP A 126 37.56 -2.80 -7.11
N GLY A 127 37.69 -3.70 -6.13
CA GLY A 127 38.79 -3.70 -5.18
C GLY A 127 39.75 -4.86 -5.44
N ASN A 128 40.23 -5.01 -6.67
CA ASN A 128 41.36 -5.90 -6.97
C ASN A 128 42.63 -5.29 -6.36
N TYR A 129 42.78 -5.41 -5.04
CA TYR A 129 44.05 -5.16 -4.37
C TYR A 129 45.01 -6.29 -4.77
N GLN A 130 45.73 -6.07 -5.87
CA GLN A 130 46.92 -6.86 -6.18
C GLN A 130 47.86 -6.80 -4.97
N GLU A 131 48.11 -7.96 -4.39
CA GLU A 131 49.11 -8.16 -3.34
C GLU A 131 50.44 -7.52 -3.75
N SER A 132 50.93 -6.70 -2.82
CA SER A 132 52.24 -6.10 -2.72
C SER A 132 53.34 -6.83 -3.51
N ARG A 133 53.72 -6.28 -4.68
CA ARG A 133 55.03 -6.60 -5.27
C ARG A 133 56.11 -6.10 -4.31
N GLU A 134 56.69 -7.04 -3.57
CA GLU A 134 57.88 -6.82 -2.75
C GLU A 134 58.97 -6.11 -3.58
N LEU A 135 59.29 -4.87 -3.22
CA LEU A 135 60.49 -4.20 -3.71
C LEU A 135 61.70 -4.92 -3.13
N ARG A 136 62.29 -5.83 -3.91
CA ARG A 136 63.66 -6.32 -3.69
C ARG A 136 64.61 -5.13 -3.76
N ARG A 137 65.23 -4.79 -2.64
CA ARG A 137 66.33 -3.82 -2.60
C ARG A 137 67.59 -4.48 -3.18
N PRO A 138 68.35 -3.81 -4.06
CA PRO A 138 69.60 -4.34 -4.57
C PRO A 138 70.77 -4.08 -3.60
N ALA A 139 71.68 -5.07 -3.58
CA ALA A 139 73.07 -5.13 -3.09
C ALA A 139 73.39 -4.61 -1.69
#